data_AF-A0A6N7IJZ9-F1
#
_entry.id   AF-A0A6N7IJZ9-F1
#
_cell.length_a   1.000
_cell.length_b   1.000
_cell.length_c   1.000
_cell.angle_alpha   90.00
_cell.angle_beta   90.00
_cell.angle_gamma   90.00
#
_symmetry.space_group_name_H-M   'P 1'
#
loop_
_entity.id
_entity.type
_entity.pdbx_description
1 polymer ?
#
loop_
_entity_poly.entity_id
_entity_poly.type
_entity_poly.pdbx_seq_one_letter_code
_entity_poly.pdbx_strand_id
1 'polypeptide(L)'
;MWWSRRRTPDPDGITKARLDGSARRLVTSDVSKEDAVAELAALACGRVDLLAEVAGILLGAHQVDGTPWQAPQAAELLIAAGADTTAIDHWKQIGRERASRPMHSAPPPSRDH
;
A
#
# COMPACT_ATOMS: atom_id res chain seq x y z
N MET A 1 -8.73 -8.00 34.02
CA MET A 1 -8.27 -8.92 32.96
C MET A 1 -8.21 -8.14 31.66
N TRP A 2 -7.01 -7.74 31.22
CA TRP A 2 -6.84 -6.94 30.01
C TRP A 2 -6.63 -7.88 28.82
N TRP A 3 -7.64 -8.07 28.00
CA TRP A 3 -7.46 -8.74 26.71
C TRP A 3 -6.97 -7.69 25.72
N SER A 4 -5.67 -7.66 25.48
CA SER A 4 -5.11 -6.95 24.34
C SER A 4 -5.79 -7.49 23.08
N ARG A 5 -6.49 -6.62 22.33
CA ARG A 5 -6.90 -6.91 20.94
C ARG A 5 -5.61 -7.22 20.17
N ARG A 6 -5.24 -8.49 20.09
CA ARG A 6 -4.26 -8.93 19.10
C ARG A 6 -4.91 -8.59 17.77
N ARG A 7 -4.36 -7.62 17.04
CA ARG A 7 -4.66 -7.50 15.61
C ARG A 7 -4.35 -8.87 15.04
N THR A 8 -5.37 -9.56 14.53
CA THR A 8 -5.16 -10.81 13.82
C THR A 8 -4.07 -10.55 12.77
N PRO A 9 -3.00 -11.36 12.70
CA PRO A 9 -1.99 -11.18 11.68
C PRO A 9 -2.69 -11.17 10.32
N ASP A 10 -2.50 -10.09 9.57
CA ASP A 10 -2.93 -10.04 8.18
C ASP A 10 -2.07 -11.06 7.43
N PRO A 11 -2.64 -12.19 6.96
CA PRO A 11 -1.87 -13.24 6.30
C PRO A 11 -1.20 -12.72 5.03
N ASP A 12 -1.76 -11.68 4.41
CA ASP A 12 -1.25 -11.05 3.19
C ASP A 12 -0.29 -9.88 3.48
N GLY A 13 -0.09 -9.52 4.75
CA GLY A 13 0.71 -8.36 5.14
C GLY A 13 2.17 -8.42 4.66
N ILE A 14 2.77 -9.61 4.69
CA ILE A 14 4.14 -9.81 4.18
C ILE A 14 4.19 -9.64 2.66
N THR A 15 3.22 -10.22 1.94
CA THR A 15 3.13 -10.10 0.47
C THR A 15 2.94 -8.65 0.05
N LYS A 16 2.04 -7.91 0.72
CA LYS A 16 1.82 -6.49 0.47
C LYS A 16 3.06 -5.64 0.73
N ALA A 17 3.75 -5.89 1.83
CA ALA A 17 5.01 -5.18 2.13
C ALA A 17 6.10 -5.45 1.08
N ARG A 18 6.18 -6.69 0.58
CA ARG A 18 7.11 -7.04 -0.52
C ARG A 18 6.72 -6.37 -1.83
N LEU A 19 5.45 -6.35 -2.19
CA LEU A 19 4.95 -5.66 -3.40
C LEU A 19 5.26 -4.16 -3.35
N ASP A 20 4.99 -3.50 -2.21
CA ASP A 20 5.31 -2.08 -2.00
C ASP A 20 6.81 -1.80 -2.13
N GLY A 21 7.63 -2.57 -1.42
CA GLY A 21 9.09 -2.44 -1.48
C GLY A 21 9.67 -2.70 -2.87
N SER A 22 9.24 -3.77 -3.53
CA SER A 22 9.69 -4.10 -4.89
C SER A 22 9.24 -3.06 -5.91
N ALA A 23 7.98 -2.60 -5.87
CA ALA A 23 7.50 -1.59 -6.80
C ALA A 23 8.31 -0.28 -6.69
N ARG A 24 8.59 0.19 -5.47
CA ARG A 24 9.43 1.37 -5.26
C ARG A 24 10.88 1.17 -5.74
N ARG A 25 11.46 -0.02 -5.49
CA ARG A 25 12.80 -0.36 -5.97
C ARG A 25 12.86 -0.34 -7.50
N LEU A 26 11.87 -0.93 -8.16
CA LEU A 26 11.79 -1.07 -9.61
C LEU A 26 11.65 0.28 -10.32
N VAL A 27 10.99 1.27 -9.71
CA VAL A 27 10.95 2.65 -10.23
C VAL A 27 12.35 3.25 -10.43
N THR A 28 13.30 2.89 -9.56
CA THR A 28 14.69 3.40 -9.62
C THR A 28 15.68 2.43 -10.26
N SER A 29 15.23 1.26 -10.67
CA SER A 29 16.11 0.22 -11.24
C SER A 29 16.27 0.41 -12.74
N ASP A 30 17.43 0.05 -13.27
CA ASP A 30 17.70 0.03 -14.72
C ASP A 30 17.19 -1.28 -15.34
N VAL A 31 15.90 -1.56 -15.17
CA VAL A 31 15.22 -2.72 -15.75
C VAL A 31 14.15 -2.24 -16.72
N SER A 32 13.83 -3.06 -17.72
CA SER A 32 12.72 -2.75 -18.61
C SER A 32 11.40 -2.70 -17.84
N LYS A 33 10.44 -1.93 -18.36
CA LYS A 33 9.10 -1.86 -17.77
C LYS A 33 8.44 -3.24 -17.80
N GLU A 34 8.65 -4.00 -18.86
CA GLU A 34 8.12 -5.35 -19.05
C GLU A 34 8.66 -6.32 -17.99
N ASP A 35 9.95 -6.27 -17.68
CA ASP A 35 10.56 -7.12 -16.64
C ASP A 35 10.08 -6.72 -15.24
N ALA A 36 9.95 -5.41 -14.97
CA ALA A 36 9.39 -4.92 -13.71
C ALA A 36 7.94 -5.39 -13.51
N VAL A 37 7.13 -5.32 -14.56
CA VAL A 37 5.74 -5.80 -14.58
C VAL A 37 5.68 -7.32 -14.35
N ALA A 38 6.54 -8.08 -15.03
CA ALA A 38 6.60 -9.53 -14.87
C ALA A 38 7.03 -9.94 -13.44
N GLU A 39 8.01 -9.25 -12.84
CA GLU A 39 8.44 -9.49 -11.47
C GLU A 39 7.29 -9.27 -10.48
N LEU A 40 6.57 -8.14 -10.59
CA LEU A 40 5.45 -7.83 -9.71
C LEU A 40 4.28 -8.80 -9.88
N ALA A 41 3.97 -9.22 -11.11
CA ALA A 41 2.95 -10.22 -11.38
C ALA A 41 3.33 -11.59 -10.77
N ALA A 42 4.59 -11.99 -10.88
CA ALA A 42 5.11 -13.21 -10.27
C ALA A 42 5.05 -13.16 -8.73
N LEU A 43 5.44 -12.03 -8.13
CA LEU A 43 5.35 -11.81 -6.68
C LEU A 43 3.91 -11.86 -6.17
N ALA A 44 2.95 -11.36 -6.95
CA ALA A 44 1.54 -11.40 -6.59
C ALA A 44 0.93 -12.81 -6.72
N CYS A 45 1.52 -13.71 -7.50
CA CYS A 45 1.03 -15.08 -7.69
C CYS A 45 -0.49 -15.11 -8.07
N GLY A 46 -0.90 -14.21 -8.97
CA GLY A 46 -2.31 -14.08 -9.39
C GLY A 46 -3.22 -13.32 -8.43
N ARG A 47 -2.72 -12.82 -7.28
CA ARG A 47 -3.47 -11.98 -6.34
C ARG A 47 -3.60 -10.54 -6.84
N VAL A 48 -4.44 -10.37 -7.86
CA VAL A 48 -4.78 -9.08 -8.48
C VAL A 48 -5.41 -8.10 -7.49
N ASP A 49 -6.05 -8.62 -6.43
CA ASP A 49 -6.62 -7.88 -5.31
C ASP A 49 -5.53 -7.21 -4.45
N LEU A 50 -4.41 -7.91 -4.20
CA LEU A 50 -3.29 -7.36 -3.43
C LEU A 50 -2.52 -6.30 -4.23
N LEU A 51 -2.37 -6.50 -5.54
CA LEU A 51 -1.82 -5.48 -6.44
C LEU A 51 -2.68 -4.20 -6.39
N ALA A 52 -4.01 -4.35 -6.46
CA ALA A 52 -4.95 -3.24 -6.38
C ALA A 52 -4.92 -2.54 -5.00
N GLU A 53 -4.81 -3.32 -3.91
CA GLU A 53 -4.69 -2.77 -2.56
C GLU A 53 -3.44 -1.88 -2.43
N VAL A 54 -2.27 -2.39 -2.82
CA VAL A 54 -1.01 -1.65 -2.70
C VAL A 54 -1.00 -0.43 -3.63
N ALA A 55 -1.42 -0.60 -4.89
CA ALA A 55 -1.48 0.50 -5.85
C ALA A 55 -2.43 1.62 -5.38
N GLY A 56 -3.61 1.25 -4.91
CA GLY A 56 -4.59 2.22 -4.42
C GLY A 56 -4.10 2.95 -3.17
N ILE A 57 -3.51 2.23 -2.20
CA ILE A 57 -2.97 2.86 -0.98
C ILE A 57 -1.86 3.85 -1.32
N LEU A 58 -0.94 3.51 -2.24
CA LEU A 58 0.15 4.42 -2.66
C LEU A 58 -0.39 5.71 -3.27
N LEU A 59 -1.34 5.60 -4.20
CA LEU A 59 -1.98 6.76 -4.83
C LEU A 59 -2.76 7.60 -3.81
N GLY A 60 -3.48 6.96 -2.89
CA GLY A 60 -4.24 7.62 -1.85
C GLY A 60 -3.36 8.37 -0.85
N ALA A 61 -2.27 7.75 -0.40
CA ALA A 61 -1.32 8.37 0.51
C ALA A 61 -0.67 9.61 -0.13
N HIS A 62 -0.18 9.48 -1.37
CA HIS A 62 0.47 10.56 -2.12
C HIS A 62 -0.38 11.82 -2.27
N GLN A 63 -1.70 11.66 -2.40
CA GLN A 63 -2.64 12.79 -2.45
C GLN A 63 -2.69 13.62 -1.16
N VAL A 64 -2.33 13.03 -0.02
CA VAL A 64 -2.41 13.66 1.31
C VAL A 64 -1.06 14.19 1.77
N ASP A 65 -0.01 13.35 1.68
CA ASP A 65 1.28 13.64 2.30
C ASP A 65 2.35 14.09 1.30
N GLY A 66 2.08 14.03 0.00
CA GLY A 66 3.09 14.29 -1.02
C GLY A 66 4.29 13.35 -0.92
N THR A 67 4.07 12.11 -0.47
CA THR A 67 5.06 11.01 -0.44
C THR A 67 5.90 10.99 -1.71
N PRO A 68 7.15 10.45 -1.68
CA PRO A 68 8.13 10.62 -2.74
C PRO A 68 7.54 10.44 -4.14
N TRP A 69 8.05 11.19 -5.12
CA TRP A 69 7.66 11.15 -6.54
C TRP A 69 7.54 9.74 -7.15
N GLN A 70 8.14 8.74 -6.50
CA GLN A 70 8.11 7.32 -6.84
C GLN A 70 6.74 6.66 -6.58
N ALA A 71 5.90 7.19 -5.69
CA ALA A 71 4.65 6.54 -5.29
C ALA A 71 3.63 6.39 -6.45
N PRO A 72 3.38 7.41 -7.29
CA PRO A 72 2.56 7.25 -8.49
C PRO A 72 3.14 6.24 -9.48
N GLN A 73 4.45 6.27 -9.72
CA GLN A 73 5.11 5.38 -10.69
C GLN A 73 5.14 3.92 -10.21
N ALA A 74 5.34 3.70 -8.91
CA ALA A 74 5.23 2.38 -8.31
C ALA A 74 3.80 1.83 -8.42
N ALA A 75 2.78 2.68 -8.22
CA ALA A 75 1.40 2.28 -8.42
C ALA A 75 1.09 1.93 -9.89
N GLU A 76 1.63 2.68 -10.86
CA GLU A 76 1.49 2.37 -12.28
C GLU A 76 2.08 1.00 -12.65
N LEU A 77 3.23 0.63 -12.09
CA LEU A 77 3.83 -0.69 -12.30
C LEU A 77 2.93 -1.80 -11.74
N LEU A 78 2.35 -1.62 -10.56
CA LEU A 78 1.42 -2.58 -9.95
C LEU A 78 0.13 -2.73 -10.77
N ILE A 79 -0.37 -1.64 -11.35
CA ILE A 79 -1.54 -1.67 -12.26
C ILE A 79 -1.19 -2.44 -13.53
N ALA A 80 -0.04 -2.15 -14.14
CA ALA A 80 0.43 -2.85 -15.33
C ALA A 80 0.71 -4.35 -15.07
N ALA A 81 1.04 -4.73 -13.83
CA ALA A 81 1.16 -6.12 -13.38
C ALA A 81 -0.17 -6.88 -13.26
N GLY A 82 -1.30 -6.23 -13.56
CA GLY A 82 -2.62 -6.85 -13.60
C GLY A 82 -3.46 -6.62 -12.35
N ALA A 83 -3.27 -5.48 -11.66
CA ALA A 83 -4.16 -5.11 -10.56
C ALA A 83 -5.63 -5.09 -10.98
N ASP A 84 -6.53 -5.49 -10.09
CA ASP A 84 -7.96 -5.27 -10.27
C ASP A 84 -8.28 -3.77 -10.23
N THR A 85 -8.46 -3.19 -11.41
CA THR A 85 -8.69 -1.75 -11.58
C THR A 85 -10.01 -1.28 -10.98
N THR A 86 -10.98 -2.18 -10.80
CA THR A 86 -12.29 -1.84 -10.21
C THR A 86 -12.19 -1.59 -8.71
N ALA A 87 -11.17 -2.14 -8.05
CA ALA A 87 -10.93 -1.96 -6.61
C ALA A 87 -10.02 -0.77 -6.27
N ILE A 88 -9.36 -0.15 -7.26
CA ILE A 88 -8.35 0.89 -7.03
C ILE A 88 -8.92 2.11 -6.30
N ASP A 89 -10.11 2.58 -6.68
CA ASP A 89 -10.68 3.79 -6.07
C ASP A 89 -11.08 3.58 -4.61
N HIS A 90 -11.55 2.37 -4.26
CA HIS A 90 -11.79 1.98 -2.88
C HIS A 90 -10.50 2.03 -2.05
N TRP A 91 -9.41 1.44 -2.56
CA TRP A 91 -8.13 1.42 -1.87
C TRP A 91 -7.45 2.80 -1.81
N LYS A 92 -7.66 3.66 -2.81
CA LYS A 92 -7.26 5.09 -2.76
C LYS A 92 -7.90 5.82 -1.61
N GLN A 93 -9.20 5.62 -1.37
CA GLN A 93 -9.88 6.23 -0.23
C GLN A 93 -9.26 5.76 1.09
N ILE A 94 -8.98 4.46 1.23
CA ILE A 94 -8.31 3.92 2.42
C ILE A 94 -6.90 4.49 2.58
N GLY A 95 -6.13 4.62 1.49
CA GLY A 95 -4.81 5.24 1.49
C GLY A 95 -4.84 6.67 2.03
N ARG A 96 -5.77 7.48 1.53
CA ARG A 96 -6.01 8.85 2.03
C ARG A 96 -6.33 8.86 3.52
N GLU A 97 -7.28 8.03 3.95
CA GLU A 97 -7.68 7.95 5.36
C GLU A 97 -6.52 7.55 6.27
N ARG A 98 -5.65 6.64 5.82
CA ARG A 98 -4.47 6.22 6.57
C ARG A 98 -3.43 7.33 6.68
N ALA A 99 -3.17 8.05 5.59
CA ALA A 99 -2.21 9.16 5.57
C ALA A 99 -2.70 10.39 6.35
N SER A 100 -4.02 10.63 6.37
CA SER A 100 -4.63 11.74 7.14
C SER A 100 -4.68 11.50 8.65
N ARG A 101 -4.42 10.27 9.12
CA ARG A 101 -4.39 9.98 10.56
C ARG A 101 -3.06 10.48 11.16
N PRO A 102 -3.10 11.32 12.21
CA PRO A 102 -1.89 11.74 12.90
C PRO A 102 -1.15 10.51 13.44
N MET A 103 0.14 10.35 13.10
CA MET A 103 1.00 9.25 13.58
C MET A 103 1.07 9.14 15.12
N HIS A 104 0.66 10.19 15.84
CA HIS A 104 0.52 10.23 17.28
C HIS A 104 -0.85 10.80 17.69
N SER A 105 -1.89 9.97 17.70
CA SER A 105 -3.03 10.25 18.57
C SER A 105 -2.69 9.69 19.95
N ALA A 106 -2.00 10.50 20.79
CA ALA A 106 -1.93 10.21 22.21
C ALA A 106 -3.38 10.14 22.77
N PRO A 107 -3.70 9.21 23.69
CA PRO A 107 -5.00 9.22 24.33
C PRO A 107 -5.22 10.59 25.00
N PRO A 108 -6.44 11.17 24.95
CA PRO A 108 -6.71 12.43 25.64
C PRO A 108 -6.35 12.25 27.13
N PRO A 109 -5.71 13.24 27.79
CA PRO A 109 -5.40 13.11 29.20
C PRO A 109 -6.70 12.87 29.97
N SER A 110 -6.72 11.82 30.80
CA SER A 110 -7.83 11.52 31.70
C SER A 110 -8.16 12.77 32.50
N ARG A 111 -9.38 13.30 32.33
CA ARG A 111 -9.93 14.30 33.25
C ARG A 111 -10.34 13.56 34.51
N ASP A 112 -9.42 13.49 35.47
CA ASP A 112 -9.78 13.19 36.85
C ASP A 112 -10.49 14.44 37.42
N HIS A 113 -11.72 14.24 37.89
CA HIS A 113 -12.51 15.20 38.67
C HIS A 113 -12.54 14.75 40.12
#